data_AF-A0AAV4LC29-F1
#
_entry.id   AF-A0AAV4LC29-F1
#
_cell.length_a   1.000
_cell.length_b   1.000
_cell.length_c   1.000
_cell.angle_alpha   90.00
_cell.angle_beta   90.00
_cell.angle_gamma   90.00
#
_symmetry.space_group_name_H-M   'P 1'
#
loop_
_entity.id
_entity.type
_entity.pdbx_description
1 polymer ?
#
loop_
_entity_poly.entity_id
_entity_poly.type
_entity_poly.pdbx_seq_one_letter_code
_entity_poly.pdbx_strand_id
1 'polypeptide(L)' 'MSFTIRTVKKDDIPSLCHLMYELTGHEISFEDMENRLQFIDDSPFDFLYVCEDHDTILGLLGLVSVRI' A
#
# COMPACT_ATOMS: atom_id res chain seq x y z
N MET A 1 -19.91 10.03 -4.64
CA MET A 1 -18.96 9.26 -3.80
C MET A 1 -18.72 7.96 -4.54
N SER A 2 -17.56 7.82 -5.16
CA SER A 2 -17.20 6.62 -5.90
C SER A 2 -15.93 6.09 -5.26
N PHE A 3 -16.08 5.06 -4.43
CA PHE A 3 -14.94 4.36 -3.85
C PHE A 3 -14.44 3.36 -4.86
N THR A 4 -13.13 3.40 -5.14
CA THR A 4 -12.48 2.43 -6.02
C THR A 4 -11.47 1.63 -5.23
N ILE A 5 -11.53 0.31 -5.34
CA ILE A 5 -10.47 -0.57 -4.86
C ILE A 5 -9.62 -0.94 -6.07
N ARG A 6 -8.32 -0.69 -5.99
CA ARG A 6 -7.35 -1.01 -7.05
C ARG A 6 -6.02 -1.44 -6.48
N THR A 7 -5.20 -2.07 -7.31
CA THR A 7 -3.81 -2.37 -6.97
C THR A 7 -3.05 -1.07 -6.70
N VAL A 8 -2.16 -1.13 -5.72
CA VAL A 8 -1.24 -0.04 -5.39
C VAL A 8 -0.30 0.28 -6.57
N LYS A 9 0.12 1.53 -6.68
CA LYS A 9 1.09 2.02 -7.66
C LYS A 9 2.24 2.72 -6.94
N LYS A 10 3.40 2.84 -7.60
CA LYS A 10 4.52 3.61 -7.04
C LYS A 10 4.18 5.07 -6.75
N ASP A 11 3.30 5.67 -7.54
CA ASP A 11 2.84 7.05 -7.33
C ASP A 11 2.07 7.22 -6.01
N ASP A 12 1.57 6.13 -5.43
CA ASP A 12 0.86 6.15 -4.14
C ASP A 12 1.81 6.28 -2.94
N ILE A 13 3.12 6.02 -3.10
CA ILE A 13 4.09 5.94 -1.99
C ILE A 13 4.00 7.11 -0.99
N PRO A 14 3.92 8.39 -1.41
CA PRO A 14 3.80 9.49 -0.45
C PRO A 14 2.56 9.37 0.45
N SER A 15 1.43 9.02 -0.14
CA SER A 15 0.16 8.79 0.59
C SER A 15 0.23 7.55 1.47
N LEU A 16 0.93 6.49 1.03
CA LEU A 16 1.14 5.28 1.83
C LEU A 16 2.01 5.55 3.06
N CYS A 17 3.11 6.30 2.91
CA CYS A 17 3.97 6.68 4.03
C CYS A 17 3.17 7.46 5.09
N HIS A 18 2.36 8.43 4.65
CA HIS A 18 1.48 9.18 5.55
C HIS A 18 0.46 8.27 6.25
N LEU A 19 -0.24 7.44 5.48
CA LEU A 19 -1.25 6.52 6.02
C LEU A 19 -0.63 5.52 7.00
N MET A 20 0.57 5.01 6.74
CA MET A 20 1.27 4.11 7.66
C MET A 20 1.65 4.80 8.97
N TYR A 21 2.05 6.07 8.92
CA TYR A 21 2.25 6.86 10.13
C TYR A 21 0.95 7.00 10.93
N GLU A 22 -0.17 7.31 10.27
CA GLU A 22 -1.48 7.41 10.93
C GLU A 22 -1.93 6.09 11.56
N LEU A 23 -1.69 4.95 10.88
CA LEU A 23 -2.10 3.63 11.34
C LEU A 23 -1.22 3.06 12.44
N THR A 24 0.10 3.33 12.40
CA THR A 24 1.08 2.63 13.26
C THR A 24 1.80 3.55 14.24
N GLY A 25 1.71 4.87 14.07
CA GLY A 25 2.49 5.87 14.81
C GLY A 25 3.98 5.89 14.45
N HIS A 26 4.42 5.11 13.46
CA HIS A 26 5.81 5.01 13.03
C HIS A 26 5.99 5.54 11.62
N GLU A 27 6.99 6.39 11.43
CA GLU A 27 7.40 6.83 10.09
C GLU A 27 8.03 5.67 9.32
N ILE A 28 7.72 5.60 8.03
CA ILE A 28 8.40 4.75 7.07
C ILE A 28 8.95 5.63 5.95
N SER A 29 10.22 5.42 5.60
CA SER A 29 10.86 6.18 4.54
C SER A 29 10.27 5.84 3.17
N PHE A 30 10.42 6.75 2.21
CA PHE A 30 10.02 6.49 0.82
C PHE A 30 10.73 5.24 0.27
N GLU A 31 12.03 5.11 0.52
CA GLU A 31 12.86 3.98 0.06
C GLU A 31 12.38 2.66 0.68
N ASP A 32 12.08 2.64 1.98
CA ASP A 32 11.55 1.44 2.64
C ASP A 32 10.18 1.05 2.11
N MET A 33 9.31 2.02 1.82
CA MET A 33 8.01 1.76 1.21
C MET A 33 8.17 1.25 -0.22
N GLU A 34 9.05 1.84 -1.02
CA GLU A 34 9.34 1.37 -2.38
C GLU A 34 9.86 -0.08 -2.36
N ASN A 35 10.79 -0.40 -1.45
CA ASN A 35 11.30 -1.76 -1.28
C ASN A 35 10.19 -2.77 -0.93
N ARG A 36 9.20 -2.36 -0.11
CA ARG A 36 8.04 -3.20 0.20
C ARG A 36 7.13 -3.41 -1.00
N LEU A 37 6.89 -2.37 -1.80
CA LEU A 37 6.10 -2.51 -3.03
C LEU A 37 6.82 -3.41 -4.03
N GLN A 38 8.13 -3.27 -4.18
CA GLN A 38 8.93 -4.15 -5.04
C GLN A 38 8.84 -5.62 -4.59
N PHE A 39 8.91 -5.88 -3.28
CA PHE A 39 8.75 -7.23 -2.75
C PHE A 39 7.39 -7.86 -3.12
N ILE A 40 6.32 -7.06 -3.08
CA ILE A 40 4.97 -7.50 -3.47
C ILE A 40 4.92 -7.77 -4.98
N ASP A 41 5.48 -6.87 -5.80
CA ASP A 41 5.52 -7.03 -7.26
C ASP A 41 6.33 -8.27 -7.71
N ASP A 42 7.37 -8.62 -6.95
CA ASP A 42 8.22 -9.79 -7.22
C ASP A 42 7.53 -11.12 -6.83
N SER A 43 6.43 -11.07 -6.07
CA SER A 43 5.69 -12.24 -5.62
C SER A 43 4.40 -12.45 -6.41
N PRO A 44 4.21 -13.60 -7.08
CA PRO A 44 2.97 -13.86 -7.81
C PRO A 44 1.76 -14.16 -6.90
N PHE A 45 1.95 -14.15 -5.58
CA PHE A 45 0.92 -14.53 -4.59
C PHE A 45 0.66 -13.45 -3.53
N ASP A 46 1.47 -12.41 -3.48
CA ASP A 46 1.28 -11.29 -2.57
C ASP A 46 0.61 -10.14 -3.32
N PHE A 47 -0.40 -9.53 -2.73
CA PHE A 47 -1.16 -8.46 -3.36
C PHE A 47 -1.41 -7.33 -2.35
N LEU A 48 -1.27 -6.09 -2.80
CA LEU A 48 -1.61 -4.91 -2.02
C LEU A 48 -2.58 -4.02 -2.80
N TYR A 49 -3.71 -3.74 -2.17
CA TYR A 49 -4.77 -2.90 -2.71
C TYR A 49 -4.93 -1.64 -1.87
N VAL A 50 -5.35 -0.57 -2.54
CA VAL A 50 -5.74 0.70 -1.94
C VAL A 50 -7.23 0.93 -2.15
N CYS A 51 -7.88 1.53 -1.15
CA CYS A 51 -9.19 2.14 -1.31
C CYS A 51 -8.99 3.64 -1.58
N GLU A 52 -9.44 4.13 -2.72
CA GLU A 52 -9.35 5.55 -3.09
C GLU A 52 -10.72 6.22 -3.21
N ASP A 53 -10.78 7.50 -2.85
CA ASP A 53 -11.88 8.42 -3.16
C ASP A 53 -11.26 9.74 -3.67
N HIS A 54 -11.55 10.12 -4.92
CA HIS A 54 -11.04 11.34 -5.57
C HIS A 54 -9.55 11.60 -5.30
N ASP A 55 -8.69 10.66 -5.72
CA ASP A 55 -7.21 10.70 -5.56
C ASP A 55 -6.70 10.68 -4.12
N THR A 56 -7.58 10.49 -3.13
CA THR A 56 -7.21 10.32 -1.73
C THR A 56 -7.25 8.85 -1.35
N ILE A 57 -6.11 8.32 -0.89
CA ILE A 57 -6.04 6.96 -0.34
C ILE A 57 -6.60 6.96 1.07
N LEU A 58 -7.62 6.15 1.30
CA LEU A 58 -8.32 6.05 2.57
C LEU A 58 -7.92 4.81 3.38
N GLY A 59 -7.33 3.81 2.72
CA GLY A 59 -7.03 2.55 3.38
C GLY A 59 -6.24 1.58 2.50
N LEU A 60 -5.71 0.56 3.16
CA LEU A 60 -4.87 -0.48 2.59
C LEU A 60 -5.42 -1.86 2.92
N LEU A 61 -5.33 -2.78 1.95
CA LEU A 61 -5.65 -4.19 2.12
C LEU A 61 -4.53 -5.05 1.55
N GLY A 62 -3.79 -5.72 2.42
CA GLY A 62 -2.74 -6.67 2.05
C GLY A 62 -3.23 -8.11 2.11
N LEU A 63 -2.95 -8.88 1.07
CA LEU A 63 -3.11 -10.33 1.01
C LEU A 63 -1.71 -10.91 0.85
N VAL A 64 -1.25 -11.62 1.89
CA VAL A 64 0.09 -12.23 1.90
C VAL A 64 0.01 -13.74 1.97
N SER A 65 0.77 -14.42 1.12
CA SER A 65 0.83 -15.88 1.07
C SER A 65 1.80 -16.40 2.15
N VAL A 66 1.27 -16.82 3.30
CA VAL A 66 2.07 -17.52 4.32
C VAL A 66 2.33 -18.94 3.86
N ARG A 67 3.58 -19.27 3.53
CA ARG A 67 4.01 -20.66 3.30
C ARG A 67 4.12 -21.35 4.66
N ILE A 68 3.20 -22.27 4.95
CA ILE A 68 3.18 -23.14 6.14
C ILE A 68 3.88 -24.46 5.78
#